data_AF-Q0PHD1-F1
#
_entry.id   AF-Q0PHD1-F1
#
_cell.length_a   1.000
_cell.length_b   1.000
_cell.length_c   1.000
_cell.angle_alpha   90.00
_cell.angle_beta   90.00
_cell.angle_gamma   90.00
#
_symmetry.space_group_name_H-M   'P 1'
#
loop_
_entity.id
_entity.type
_entity.pdbx_description
1 polymer ?
#
loop_
_entity_poly.entity_id
_entity_poly.type
_entity_poly.pdbx_seq_one_letter_code
_entity_poly.pdbx_strand_id
1 'polypeptide(L)'
;MNKLRGDTETLAMKMPSKPHILLMSLPVERHSQLSSRKKRQTTTEEICSDKSESCCVRRLYIDFRKDLGWKWIHEPTGYFANYCIGPCTYIWNTENKYSQ
;
A
#
# COMPACT_ATOMS: atom_id res chain seq x y z
N MET A 1 -8.50 -4.12 48.32
CA MET A 1 -7.79 -5.33 47.85
C MET A 1 -8.72 -6.10 46.91
N ASN A 2 -8.40 -6.19 45.62
CA ASN A 2 -9.24 -6.92 44.67
C ASN A 2 -9.10 -8.42 44.93
N LYS A 3 -10.16 -9.06 45.43
CA LYS A 3 -10.20 -10.50 45.71
C LYS A 3 -10.19 -11.25 44.38
N LEU A 4 -9.10 -11.97 44.09
CA LEU A 4 -9.02 -12.83 42.91
C LEU A 4 -10.01 -13.99 43.05
N ARG A 5 -10.66 -14.33 41.94
CA ARG A 5 -11.66 -15.40 41.85
C ARG A 5 -10.92 -16.75 41.90
N GLY A 6 -11.24 -17.60 42.87
CA GLY A 6 -10.45 -18.81 43.17
C GLY A 6 -10.37 -19.84 42.04
N ASP A 7 -11.31 -19.84 41.09
CA ASP A 7 -11.31 -20.70 39.90
C ASP A 7 -10.29 -20.27 38.81
N THR A 8 -9.67 -19.10 38.96
CA THR A 8 -8.73 -18.54 37.97
C THR A 8 -7.25 -18.69 38.34
N GLU A 9 -6.92 -19.38 39.44
CA GLU A 9 -5.57 -19.49 39.99
C GLU A 9 -4.56 -20.11 39.01
N THR A 10 -4.93 -21.20 38.34
CA THR A 10 -4.07 -21.87 37.34
C THR A 10 -3.88 -21.04 36.07
N LEU A 11 -4.89 -20.27 35.67
CA LEU A 11 -4.81 -19.33 34.55
C LEU A 11 -3.91 -18.14 34.91
N ALA A 12 -3.99 -17.63 36.14
CA ALA A 12 -3.14 -16.56 36.63
C ALA A 12 -1.66 -16.97 36.76
N MET A 13 -1.39 -18.23 37.10
CA MET A 13 -0.02 -18.77 37.11
C MET A 13 0.56 -18.99 35.71
N LYS A 14 -0.27 -19.37 34.73
CA LYS A 14 0.16 -19.63 33.34
C LYS A 14 0.19 -18.38 32.45
N MET A 15 -0.56 -17.34 32.79
CA MET A 15 -0.59 -16.06 32.08
C MET A 15 -0.07 -14.96 33.00
N PRO A 16 1.25 -14.65 32.97
CA PRO A 16 1.84 -13.61 33.83
C PRO A 16 1.29 -12.21 33.53
N SER A 17 0.67 -12.02 32.36
CA SER A 17 -0.06 -10.81 31.99
C SER A 17 -1.55 -11.14 31.80
N LYS A 18 -2.42 -10.21 32.24
CA LYS A 18 -3.87 -10.33 31.99
C LYS A 18 -4.14 -10.36 30.47
N PRO A 19 -5.20 -11.01 30.01
CA PRO A 19 -5.61 -10.92 28.61
C PRO A 19 -6.01 -9.47 28.28
N HIS A 20 -5.49 -8.94 27.18
CA HIS A 20 -5.81 -7.60 26.68
C HIS A 20 -5.99 -7.62 25.16
N ILE A 21 -6.76 -6.66 24.65
CA ILE A 21 -6.90 -6.42 23.22
C ILE A 21 -5.90 -5.35 22.83
N LEU A 22 -5.00 -5.66 21.89
CA LEU A 22 -4.13 -4.66 21.28
C LEU A 22 -4.90 -3.90 20.20
N LEU A 23 -5.03 -2.60 20.37
CA LEU A 23 -5.65 -1.71 19.38
C LEU A 23 -4.57 -0.82 18.77
N MET A 24 -4.56 -0.71 17.44
CA MET A 24 -3.76 0.25 16.70
C MET A 24 -4.71 1.23 16.02
N SER A 25 -4.68 2.49 16.45
CA SER A 25 -5.45 3.58 15.84
C SER A 25 -4.52 4.71 15.41
N LEU A 26 -4.99 5.51 14.46
CA LEU A 26 -4.36 6.77 14.13
C LEU A 26 -4.89 7.84 15.11
N PRO A 27 -4.03 8.73 15.66
CA PRO A 27 -4.47 9.84 16.48
C PRO A 27 -5.47 10.73 15.74
N VAL A 28 -6.42 11.33 16.47
CA VAL A 28 -7.52 12.14 15.90
C VAL A 28 -6.98 13.34 15.12
N GLU A 29 -5.82 13.87 15.51
CA GLU A 29 -5.13 14.97 14.84
C GLU A 29 -4.62 14.59 13.44
N ARG A 30 -4.37 13.30 13.19
CA ARG A 30 -3.99 12.78 11.87
C ARG A 30 -5.20 12.41 11.01
N HIS A 31 -6.41 12.44 11.58
CA HIS A 31 -7.62 12.04 10.86
C HIS A 31 -8.10 13.12 9.88
N SER A 32 -7.77 14.40 10.12
CA SER A 32 -8.09 15.53 9.23
C SER A 32 -7.08 15.72 8.09
N GLN A 33 -5.84 15.25 8.27
CA GLN A 33 -4.74 15.38 7.31
C GLN A 33 -4.60 14.17 6.36
N LEU A 34 -5.24 13.05 6.70
CA LEU A 34 -5.30 11.90 5.81
C LEU A 34 -6.53 12.04 4.94
N SER A 35 -6.36 12.63 3.76
CA SER A 35 -7.29 12.34 2.66
C SER A 35 -7.46 10.83 2.63
N SER A 36 -8.72 10.39 2.75
CA SER A 36 -9.16 8.99 2.84
C SER A 36 -8.12 8.10 2.19
N ARG A 37 -7.35 7.34 3.01
CA ARG A 37 -6.29 6.45 2.52
C ARG A 37 -6.92 5.65 1.40
N LYS A 38 -6.61 5.99 0.14
CA LYS A 38 -7.24 5.38 -1.03
C LYS A 38 -6.92 3.90 -0.89
N LYS A 39 -7.94 3.14 -0.52
CA LYS A 39 -7.93 1.70 -0.27
C LYS A 39 -6.99 1.09 -1.29
N ARG A 40 -5.90 0.42 -0.89
CA ARG A 40 -4.82 -0.11 -1.77
C ARG A 40 -5.41 -0.44 -3.14
N GLN A 41 -5.35 0.52 -4.06
CA GLN A 41 -6.19 0.45 -5.25
C GLN A 41 -5.44 -0.51 -6.16
N THR A 42 -5.99 -1.71 -6.33
CA THR A 42 -5.42 -2.71 -7.25
C THR A 42 -5.49 -2.25 -8.70
N THR A 43 -6.27 -1.20 -8.99
CA THR A 43 -6.31 -0.55 -10.29
C THR A 43 -5.38 0.66 -10.31
N THR A 44 -4.19 0.46 -10.89
CA THR A 44 -3.17 1.50 -11.11
C THR A 44 -3.58 2.58 -12.11
N GLU A 45 -4.70 2.39 -12.82
CA GLU A 45 -5.04 3.17 -14.02
C GLU A 45 -5.55 4.58 -13.72
N GLU A 46 -6.18 4.84 -12.56
CA GLU A 46 -6.76 6.17 -12.26
C GLU A 46 -5.77 7.18 -11.63
N ILE A 47 -4.67 6.71 -11.04
CA ILE A 47 -3.75 7.57 -10.26
C ILE A 47 -2.57 8.05 -11.13
N CYS A 48 -2.29 7.30 -12.19
CA CYS A 48 -1.07 7.40 -12.97
C CYS A 48 -1.38 7.82 -14.40
N SER A 49 -1.59 9.12 -14.62
CA SER A 49 -1.68 9.72 -15.96
C SER A 49 -0.29 9.97 -16.53
N ASP A 50 -0.14 9.94 -17.86
CA ASP A 50 1.13 10.22 -18.57
C ASP A 50 1.81 11.53 -18.16
N LYS A 51 1.05 12.45 -17.56
CA LYS A 51 1.53 13.75 -17.05
C LYS A 51 2.02 13.73 -15.60
N SER A 52 2.01 12.59 -14.90
CA SER A 52 2.42 12.58 -13.49
C SER A 52 3.93 12.85 -13.36
N GLU A 53 4.31 13.90 -12.65
CA GLU A 53 5.72 14.27 -12.51
C GLU A 53 6.48 13.42 -11.47
N SER A 54 5.76 12.70 -10.61
CA SER A 54 6.31 11.81 -9.58
C SER A 54 6.46 10.37 -10.06
N CYS A 55 7.27 9.58 -9.33
CA CYS A 55 7.44 8.14 -9.56
C CYS A 55 6.09 7.42 -9.60
N CYS A 56 5.81 6.79 -10.74
CA CYS A 56 4.51 6.21 -11.05
C CYS A 56 4.65 5.17 -12.16
N VAL A 57 3.69 4.24 -12.22
CA VAL A 57 3.64 3.21 -13.27
C VAL A 57 3.12 3.81 -14.58
N ARG A 58 3.81 3.50 -15.66
CA ARG A 58 3.49 3.90 -17.03
C ARG A 58 3.04 2.73 -17.85
N ARG A 59 2.03 2.96 -18.70
CA ARG A 59 1.54 1.93 -19.62
C ARG A 59 2.57 1.73 -20.73
N LEU A 60 2.98 0.48 -20.91
CA LEU A 60 3.86 0.08 -22.00
C LEU A 60 3.36 -1.24 -22.56
N TYR A 61 2.87 -1.19 -23.79
CA TYR A 61 2.56 -2.38 -24.57
C TYR A 61 3.80 -2.78 -25.38
N ILE A 62 4.18 -4.04 -25.31
CA ILE A 62 5.27 -4.62 -26.08
C ILE A 62 4.67 -5.58 -27.09
N ASP A 63 4.88 -5.30 -28.37
CA ASP A 63 4.57 -6.19 -29.48
C ASP A 63 5.81 -7.04 -29.81
N PHE A 64 5.67 -8.36 -29.71
CA PHE A 64 6.79 -9.28 -29.90
C PHE A 64 7.40 -9.17 -31.30
N ARG A 65 6.60 -8.89 -32.32
CA ARG A 65 7.04 -8.83 -33.72
C ARG A 65 7.62 -7.47 -34.05
N LYS A 66 6.94 -6.40 -33.63
CA LYS A 66 7.31 -5.03 -33.98
C LYS A 66 8.47 -4.49 -33.14
N ASP A 67 8.44 -4.72 -31.83
CA ASP A 67 9.38 -4.07 -30.90
C ASP A 67 10.62 -4.94 -30.63
N LEU A 68 10.45 -6.27 -30.63
CA LEU A 68 11.52 -7.22 -30.29
C LEU A 68 11.97 -8.09 -31.47
N GLY A 69 11.22 -8.13 -32.58
CA GLY A 69 11.52 -8.99 -33.73
C GLY A 69 11.40 -10.50 -33.45
N TRP A 70 10.78 -10.89 -32.33
CA TRP A 70 10.64 -12.27 -31.92
C TRP A 70 9.55 -12.98 -32.74
N LYS A 71 9.93 -14.11 -33.35
CA LYS A 71 9.01 -14.94 -34.16
C LYS A 71 8.64 -16.28 -33.51
N TRP A 72 9.21 -16.58 -32.34
CA TRP A 72 9.04 -17.86 -31.64
C TRP A 72 7.82 -17.88 -30.70
N ILE A 73 7.27 -16.71 -30.35
CA ILE A 73 6.01 -16.61 -29.61
C ILE A 73 4.87 -16.53 -30.63
N HIS A 74 3.96 -17.50 -30.58
CA HIS A 74 2.82 -17.59 -31.49
C HIS A 74 1.61 -16.79 -30.99
N GLU A 75 1.29 -16.87 -29.70
CA GLU A 75 0.27 -16.07 -29.03
C GLU A 75 0.72 -15.79 -27.58
N PRO A 76 0.42 -14.61 -27.00
CA PRO A 76 -0.25 -13.47 -27.62
C PRO A 76 0.66 -12.71 -28.60
N THR A 77 0.12 -11.76 -29.37
CA THR A 77 0.92 -10.85 -30.22
C THR A 77 1.78 -9.86 -29.42
N GLY A 78 1.38 -9.59 -28.18
CA GLY A 78 2.08 -8.70 -27.25
C GLY A 78 1.40 -8.65 -25.89
N TYR A 79 1.96 -7.85 -24.97
CA TYR A 79 1.41 -7.68 -23.63
C TYR A 79 1.77 -6.33 -23.01
N PHE A 80 1.03 -5.93 -21.97
CA PHE A 80 1.33 -4.73 -21.18
C PHE A 80 2.37 -5.05 -20.10
N ALA A 81 3.65 -4.83 -20.42
CA ALA A 81 4.74 -4.99 -19.45
C ALA A 81 4.69 -3.89 -18.37
N ASN A 82 4.38 -2.66 -18.79
CA ASN A 82 4.43 -1.45 -17.96
C ASN A 82 5.84 -1.22 -17.35
N TYR A 83 6.08 -0.02 -16.84
CA TYR A 83 7.33 0.29 -16.13
C TYR A 83 7.13 1.44 -15.15
N CYS A 84 7.96 1.51 -14.10
CA CYS A 84 7.94 2.62 -13.16
C CYS A 84 9.00 3.65 -13.54
N ILE A 85 8.62 4.92 -13.60
CA ILE A 85 9.56 6.01 -13.84
C ILE A 85 9.11 7.27 -13.09
N GLY A 86 10.09 8.07 -12.67
CA GLY A 86 9.91 9.35 -12.01
C GLY A 86 10.64 9.43 -10.67
N PRO A 87 10.79 10.64 -10.12
CA PRO A 87 11.45 10.87 -8.85
C PRO A 87 10.56 10.42 -7.67
N CYS A 88 11.17 9.75 -6.69
CA CYS A 88 10.59 9.51 -5.37
C CYS A 88 11.09 10.59 -4.42
N THR A 89 10.31 11.65 -4.20
CA THR A 89 10.63 12.65 -3.18
C THR A 89 10.39 12.05 -1.79
N TYR A 90 11.24 12.42 -0.81
CA TYR A 90 11.01 12.04 0.57
C TYR A 90 9.66 12.55 1.06
N ILE A 91 8.99 11.77 1.91
CA ILE A 91 7.59 12.01 2.35
C ILE A 91 7.43 13.41 2.99
N TRP A 92 8.45 13.94 3.66
CA TRP A 92 8.44 15.29 4.23
C TRP A 92 8.41 16.41 3.17
N ASN A 93 9.00 16.19 1.99
CA ASN A 93 8.98 17.15 0.87
C ASN A 93 7.64 17.16 0.12
N THR A 94 6.78 16.15 0.36
CA THR A 94 5.45 16.06 -0.27
C THR A 94 4.32 16.67 0.54
N GLU A 95 4.57 17.15 1.76
CA GLU A 95 3.55 17.82 2.59
C GLU A 95 2.94 19.06 1.90
N ASN A 96 3.68 19.68 0.97
CA ASN A 96 3.17 20.79 0.16
C ASN A 96 2.23 20.39 -0.98
N LYS A 97 2.10 19.09 -1.31
CA LYS A 97 1.15 18.60 -2.34
C LYS A 97 -0.13 18.01 -1.78
N TYR A 98 -0.24 17.84 -0.46
CA TYR A 98 -1.47 17.42 0.21
C TYR A 98 -2.29 18.60 0.76
N SER A 99 -1.76 19.83 0.63
CA SER A 99 -2.34 21.06 1.19
C SER A 99 -2.94 22.00 0.13
N GLN A 100 -3.18 21.53 -1.10
CA GLN A 100 -3.81 22.33 -2.16
C GLN A 100 -4.91 21.54 -2.85
#